data_AF-A0A4S1F1G8-F1
#
_entry.id   AF-A0A4S1F1G8-F1
#
_cell.length_a   1.000
_cell.length_b   1.000
_cell.length_c   1.000
_cell.angle_alpha   90.00
_cell.angle_beta   90.00
_cell.angle_gamma   90.00
#
_symmetry.space_group_name_H-M   'P 1'
#
loop_
_entity.id
_entity.type
_entity.pdbx_description
1 polymer ?
#
loop_
_entity_poly.entity_id
_entity_poly.type
_entity_poly.pdbx_seq_one_letter_code
_entity_poly.pdbx_strand_id
1 'polypeptide(L)'
;MVSGRRFNSRTWWSLGLVCLALLAMGNASLAAATADSGPTMRFVVVRSNAAGCEPNCPEWISAEGTIEAGTPALLKRMLKRLGGRKLPIVVDSPGGNVDAALTLGRLIRKSGLDIAVGKTWFDGCMPDDKDCTANKGRDADYFGEPYASGAICNSACPLMFAGGVRRVVGEWAYLGVHQITTTYIKTKLLYRTTYKVVNGKKKVINTKVVSRKNAGSYKTYEMSKAVEKRLAAYFREMGVGEGVLATMKNTPASDIHQLVLENMLRMNLVTSMDSVDLFTAATICKAWPAPANCREIPANKDATPAATLAARAEPAPAATARPEIVKRDEDMRFVVVRGSNPLCNPDCPEWISAEGTITAYTPERLRDMLDSIGGRRLPLVVSSPGGDVLGALAAGRLIREHKLDVAIARTDFVGCDLAALDCAADSEARAGLTVDADGVCDSACAILLAGGVRRLVGPRARLSVHSLGMEKEVKTYLEDMAIGSGLFAAMQSVLYSSHRQLEPDMMLKVGLTTGPQSVDALTGATICGVIPKPDNCRVAPSPNAQAEAPAKL
;
A
#
# COMPACT_ATOMS: atom_id res chain seq x y z
N MET A 1 -63.79 9.39 67.09
CA MET A 1 -64.28 10.12 68.27
C MET A 1 -63.10 10.43 69.17
N VAL A 2 -63.01 11.70 69.59
CA VAL A 2 -62.18 12.27 70.66
C VAL A 2 -60.66 12.45 70.40
N SER A 3 -60.25 13.64 70.82
CA SER A 3 -59.01 14.40 70.66
C SER A 3 -58.11 14.31 71.91
N GLY A 4 -56.83 14.65 71.75
CA GLY A 4 -55.89 15.07 72.81
C GLY A 4 -54.55 14.32 72.76
N ARG A 5 -53.36 14.91 72.90
CA ARG A 5 -52.89 16.24 73.33
C ARG A 5 -51.46 16.47 72.78
N ARG A 6 -51.09 17.75 72.69
CA ARG A 6 -49.79 18.32 72.28
C ARG A 6 -48.68 18.10 73.33
N PHE A 7 -47.42 18.02 72.87
CA PHE A 7 -46.21 18.64 73.47
C PHE A 7 -45.23 18.93 72.31
N ASN A 8 -44.96 20.21 71.98
CA ASN A 8 -43.78 21.01 72.36
C ASN A 8 -42.45 20.32 71.97
N SER A 9 -41.43 20.93 71.36
CA SER A 9 -41.14 22.27 70.86
C SER A 9 -39.65 22.20 70.47
N ARG A 10 -39.25 22.52 69.24
CA ARG A 10 -37.99 23.25 68.94
C ARG A 10 -37.75 23.48 67.45
N THR A 11 -37.74 24.77 67.12
CA THR A 11 -36.89 25.45 66.13
C THR A 11 -37.11 25.15 64.65
N TRP A 12 -37.94 25.99 64.04
CA TRP A 12 -37.71 26.56 62.70
C TRP A 12 -36.91 27.86 62.84
N TRP A 13 -36.11 28.17 61.80
CA TRP A 13 -35.95 29.47 61.09
C TRP A 13 -34.84 29.23 60.05
N SER A 14 -35.16 28.81 58.82
CA SER A 14 -35.55 29.61 57.63
C SER A 14 -34.40 30.41 57.00
N LEU A 15 -34.01 29.99 55.79
CA LEU A 15 -33.58 30.87 54.70
C LEU A 15 -33.94 30.17 53.38
N GLY A 16 -34.63 30.92 52.54
CA GLY A 16 -35.32 30.43 51.35
C GLY A 16 -34.55 30.63 50.04
N LEU A 17 -35.18 30.07 49.00
CA LEU A 17 -35.07 30.39 47.57
C LEU A 17 -33.78 29.95 46.85
N VAL A 18 -33.79 28.77 46.19
CA VAL A 18 -34.28 28.51 44.81
C VAL A 18 -33.35 29.09 43.74
N CYS A 19 -32.63 28.19 43.06
CA CYS A 19 -32.37 28.29 41.63
C CYS A 19 -32.23 26.90 40.99
N LEU A 20 -33.12 26.69 40.02
CA LEU A 20 -33.27 25.65 39.01
C LEU A 20 -32.10 24.65 38.82
N ALA A 21 -32.40 23.37 38.98
CA ALA A 21 -31.75 22.30 38.21
C ALA A 21 -32.82 21.60 37.37
N LEU A 22 -32.75 21.83 36.05
CA LEU A 22 -33.55 21.19 35.02
C LEU A 22 -33.31 19.67 35.03
N LEU A 23 -34.32 18.90 35.42
CA LEU A 23 -34.46 17.49 35.07
C LEU A 23 -34.86 17.38 33.60
N ALA A 24 -33.89 17.56 32.70
CA ALA A 24 -34.02 17.10 31.32
C ALA A 24 -33.68 15.61 31.29
N MET A 25 -34.71 14.75 31.29
CA MET A 25 -34.59 13.36 30.88
C MET A 25 -34.22 13.32 29.39
N GLY A 26 -32.92 13.43 29.10
CA GLY A 26 -32.36 13.16 27.79
C GLY A 26 -32.43 11.66 27.51
N ASN A 27 -33.24 11.27 26.53
CA ASN A 27 -33.20 9.94 25.95
C ASN A 27 -31.78 9.67 25.43
N ALA A 28 -30.99 8.92 26.19
CA ALA A 28 -29.76 8.33 25.70
C ALA A 28 -30.13 7.33 24.60
N SER A 29 -30.16 7.82 23.37
CA SER A 29 -30.13 6.96 22.19
C SER A 29 -28.80 6.22 22.25
N LEU A 30 -28.83 4.92 22.56
CA LEU A 30 -27.68 4.05 22.34
C LEU A 30 -27.37 4.08 20.84
N ALA A 31 -26.45 4.97 20.44
CA ALA A 31 -25.74 4.85 19.20
C ALA A 31 -24.96 3.53 19.30
N ALA A 32 -25.41 2.53 18.55
CA ALA A 32 -24.62 1.34 18.32
C ALA A 32 -23.28 1.80 17.76
N ALA A 33 -22.18 1.50 18.46
CA ALA A 33 -20.83 1.74 17.98
C ALA A 33 -20.67 1.01 16.64
N THR A 34 -20.70 1.77 15.55
CA THR A 34 -20.25 1.32 14.24
C THR A 34 -18.74 1.25 14.33
N ALA A 35 -18.17 0.05 14.19
CA ALA A 35 -16.74 -0.09 13.95
C ALA A 35 -16.39 0.83 12.76
N ASP A 36 -15.58 1.85 13.01
CA ASP A 36 -15.19 2.83 12.01
C ASP A 36 -14.43 2.09 10.90
N SER A 37 -15.08 1.90 9.76
CA SER A 37 -14.66 0.96 8.72
C SER A 37 -13.78 1.61 7.66
N GLY A 38 -13.33 2.85 7.89
CA GLY A 38 -12.63 3.69 6.91
C GLY A 38 -13.59 4.51 6.02
N PRO A 39 -13.06 5.40 5.16
CA PRO A 39 -13.87 6.19 4.25
C PRO A 39 -14.55 5.31 3.18
N THR A 40 -15.73 5.73 2.71
CA THR A 40 -16.45 5.08 1.61
C THR A 40 -15.57 4.94 0.37
N MET A 41 -15.66 3.80 -0.31
CA MET A 41 -14.87 3.52 -1.51
C MET A 41 -15.07 4.59 -2.58
N ARG A 42 -13.97 5.21 -3.00
CA ARG A 42 -13.91 6.23 -4.05
C ARG A 42 -13.30 5.65 -5.33
N PHE A 43 -13.65 6.27 -6.45
CA PHE A 43 -13.10 5.92 -7.76
C PHE A 43 -12.54 7.18 -8.43
N VAL A 44 -11.26 7.18 -8.76
CA VAL A 44 -10.60 8.25 -9.51
C VAL A 44 -9.74 7.67 -10.62
N VAL A 45 -9.62 8.39 -11.74
CA VAL A 45 -8.70 8.03 -12.81
C VAL A 45 -7.34 8.64 -12.48
N VAL A 46 -6.30 7.83 -12.55
CA VAL A 46 -4.94 8.24 -12.23
C VAL A 46 -4.06 7.97 -13.44
N ARG A 47 -3.23 8.95 -13.81
CA ARG A 47 -2.21 8.82 -14.83
C ARG A 47 -0.86 8.57 -14.17
N SER A 48 -0.08 7.62 -14.68
CA SER A 48 1.29 7.43 -14.23
C SER A 48 2.12 8.68 -14.49
N ASN A 49 2.92 9.06 -13.51
CA ASN A 49 4.02 10.02 -13.63
C ASN A 49 5.39 9.33 -13.55
N ALA A 50 5.43 8.00 -13.65
CA ALA A 50 6.66 7.22 -13.57
C ALA A 50 7.63 7.62 -14.69
N ALA A 51 8.91 7.71 -14.35
CA ALA A 51 9.95 8.09 -15.30
C ALA A 51 9.95 7.15 -16.53
N GLY A 52 10.03 7.75 -17.73
CA GLY A 52 10.16 7.01 -18.99
C GLY A 52 8.84 6.50 -19.60
N CYS A 53 7.68 6.89 -19.07
CA CYS A 53 6.38 6.62 -19.72
C CYS A 53 5.95 7.70 -20.72
N GLU A 54 6.36 8.96 -20.53
CA GLU A 54 5.93 10.05 -21.41
C GLU A 54 6.50 9.87 -22.84
N PRO A 55 5.74 10.25 -23.89
CA PRO A 55 4.44 10.96 -23.87
C PRO A 55 3.20 10.05 -23.64
N ASN A 56 3.37 8.73 -23.59
CA ASN A 56 2.30 7.75 -23.58
C ASN A 56 2.29 6.95 -22.27
N CYS A 57 1.67 7.51 -21.23
CA CYS A 57 1.65 6.90 -19.90
C CYS A 57 0.39 6.04 -19.65
N PRO A 58 0.51 4.98 -18.83
CA PRO A 58 -0.63 4.18 -18.44
C PRO A 58 -1.55 4.94 -17.47
N GLU A 59 -2.86 4.72 -17.62
CA GLU A 59 -3.90 5.18 -16.70
C GLU A 59 -4.61 3.98 -16.05
N TRP A 60 -5.13 4.17 -14.83
CA TRP A 60 -5.95 3.20 -14.12
C TRP A 60 -7.06 3.88 -13.32
N ILE A 61 -7.99 3.08 -12.81
CA ILE A 61 -8.99 3.51 -11.84
C ILE A 61 -8.49 3.09 -10.45
N SER A 62 -8.10 4.05 -9.61
CA SER A 62 -7.90 3.82 -8.18
C SER A 62 -9.26 3.61 -7.53
N ALA A 63 -9.44 2.48 -6.83
CA ALA A 63 -10.66 2.07 -6.15
C ALA A 63 -10.36 1.76 -4.67
N GLU A 64 -10.37 2.80 -3.83
CA GLU A 64 -9.87 2.69 -2.45
C GLU A 64 -10.95 3.02 -1.43
N GLY A 65 -11.06 2.21 -0.37
CA GLY A 65 -11.96 2.42 0.76
C GLY A 65 -13.03 1.33 0.94
N THR A 66 -14.03 1.62 1.76
CA THR A 66 -15.06 0.67 2.21
C THR A 66 -16.17 0.50 1.17
N ILE A 67 -16.52 -0.74 0.85
CA ILE A 67 -17.63 -1.04 -0.07
C ILE A 67 -18.94 -0.78 0.66
N GLU A 68 -19.68 0.24 0.24
CA GLU A 68 -20.99 0.58 0.77
C GLU A 68 -22.10 0.32 -0.25
N ALA A 69 -23.36 0.38 0.20
CA ALA A 69 -24.53 0.19 -0.66
C ALA A 69 -24.53 1.14 -1.88
N GLY A 70 -23.97 2.35 -1.75
CA GLY A 70 -23.87 3.34 -2.83
C GLY A 70 -22.69 3.16 -3.78
N THR A 71 -21.68 2.35 -3.42
CA THR A 71 -20.43 2.19 -4.19
C THR A 71 -20.64 1.73 -5.64
N PRO A 72 -21.56 0.79 -5.97
CA PRO A 72 -21.81 0.41 -7.37
C PRO A 72 -22.25 1.58 -8.26
N ALA A 73 -22.98 2.55 -7.69
CA ALA A 73 -23.42 3.73 -8.42
C ALA A 73 -22.26 4.68 -8.71
N LEU A 74 -21.26 4.77 -7.83
CA LEU A 74 -20.03 5.55 -8.04
C LEU A 74 -19.22 4.99 -9.22
N LEU A 75 -18.94 3.67 -9.22
CA LEU A 75 -18.22 3.04 -10.33
C LEU A 75 -18.98 3.20 -11.65
N LYS A 76 -20.31 2.97 -11.65
CA LYS A 76 -21.13 3.13 -12.86
C LYS A 76 -21.04 4.55 -13.44
N ARG A 77 -21.00 5.58 -12.59
CA ARG A 77 -20.81 6.98 -13.04
C ARG A 77 -19.42 7.20 -13.64
N MET A 78 -18.38 6.64 -13.02
CA MET A 78 -17.01 6.70 -13.55
C MET A 78 -16.92 6.05 -14.93
N LEU A 79 -17.42 4.83 -15.08
CA LEU A 79 -17.40 4.11 -16.36
C LEU A 79 -18.18 4.83 -17.46
N LYS A 80 -19.28 5.51 -17.11
CA LYS A 80 -19.99 6.37 -18.06
C LYS A 80 -19.14 7.56 -18.51
N ARG A 81 -18.39 8.18 -17.59
CA ARG A 81 -17.46 9.29 -17.91
C ARG A 81 -16.31 8.83 -18.80
N LEU A 82 -15.82 7.62 -18.60
CA LEU A 82 -14.74 7.02 -19.39
C LEU A 82 -15.15 6.69 -20.84
N GLY A 83 -16.45 6.72 -21.19
CA GLY A 83 -16.90 6.65 -22.58
C GLY A 83 -16.49 5.37 -23.33
N GLY A 84 -16.31 4.26 -22.61
CA GLY A 84 -15.90 2.98 -23.20
C GLY A 84 -14.39 2.68 -23.12
N ARG A 85 -13.58 3.61 -22.60
CA ARG A 85 -12.18 3.35 -22.26
C ARG A 85 -12.10 2.25 -21.19
N LYS A 86 -11.30 1.23 -21.43
CA LYS A 86 -11.08 0.10 -20.51
C LYS A 86 -9.82 0.33 -19.72
N LEU A 87 -9.98 0.89 -18.53
CA LEU A 87 -8.89 1.09 -17.59
C LEU A 87 -8.89 -0.04 -16.56
N PRO A 88 -7.72 -0.58 -16.18
CA PRO A 88 -7.61 -1.53 -15.08
C PRO A 88 -8.04 -0.87 -13.76
N ILE A 89 -8.56 -1.67 -12.84
CA ILE A 89 -8.89 -1.23 -11.48
C ILE A 89 -7.74 -1.62 -10.55
N VAL A 90 -7.25 -0.66 -9.77
CA VAL A 90 -6.31 -0.89 -8.67
C VAL A 90 -7.09 -0.73 -7.36
N VAL A 91 -7.28 -1.82 -6.63
CA VAL A 91 -8.17 -1.87 -5.46
C VAL A 91 -7.42 -2.05 -4.14
N ASP A 92 -7.75 -1.18 -3.17
CA ASP A 92 -7.38 -1.28 -1.76
C ASP A 92 -8.64 -1.15 -0.90
N SER A 93 -9.13 -2.25 -0.33
CA SER A 93 -10.40 -2.26 0.38
C SER A 93 -10.45 -3.25 1.55
N PRO A 94 -10.91 -2.81 2.73
CA PRO A 94 -11.21 -3.70 3.85
C PRO A 94 -12.47 -4.56 3.61
N GLY A 95 -13.20 -4.33 2.51
CA GLY A 95 -14.49 -4.95 2.22
C GLY A 95 -15.67 -4.08 2.64
N GLY A 96 -16.76 -4.69 3.10
CA GLY A 96 -17.99 -4.00 3.48
C GLY A 96 -19.25 -4.73 3.04
N ASN A 97 -20.15 -4.01 2.35
CA ASN A 97 -21.44 -4.51 1.92
C ASN A 97 -21.31 -5.58 0.81
N VAL A 98 -21.74 -6.80 1.13
CA VAL A 98 -21.66 -7.98 0.25
C VAL A 98 -22.48 -7.80 -1.03
N ASP A 99 -23.70 -7.28 -0.95
CA ASP A 99 -24.55 -7.09 -2.13
C ASP A 99 -23.96 -6.07 -3.10
N ALA A 100 -23.38 -4.99 -2.57
CA ALA A 100 -22.64 -4.01 -3.33
C ALA A 100 -21.39 -4.62 -3.98
N ALA A 101 -20.61 -5.42 -3.25
CA ALA A 101 -19.42 -6.09 -3.80
C ALA A 101 -19.76 -7.05 -4.96
N LEU A 102 -20.83 -7.86 -4.81
CA LEU A 102 -21.34 -8.72 -5.89
C LEU A 102 -21.80 -7.89 -7.11
N THR A 103 -22.41 -6.73 -6.86
CA THR A 103 -22.84 -5.82 -7.93
C THR A 103 -21.65 -5.18 -8.63
N LEU A 104 -20.63 -4.76 -7.88
CA LEU A 104 -19.38 -4.22 -8.42
C LEU A 104 -18.68 -5.26 -9.30
N GLY A 105 -18.50 -6.49 -8.83
CA GLY A 105 -17.84 -7.51 -9.64
C GLY A 105 -18.61 -7.84 -10.93
N ARG A 106 -19.95 -7.83 -10.93
CA ARG A 106 -20.74 -7.91 -12.18
C ARG A 106 -20.52 -6.73 -13.11
N LEU A 107 -20.44 -5.51 -12.57
CA LEU A 107 -20.17 -4.31 -13.37
C LEU A 107 -18.77 -4.36 -14.00
N ILE A 108 -17.77 -4.81 -13.24
CA ILE A 108 -16.38 -5.00 -13.69
C ILE A 108 -16.34 -6.05 -14.80
N ARG A 109 -16.93 -7.23 -14.57
CA ARG A 109 -17.00 -8.32 -15.56
C ARG A 109 -17.68 -7.87 -16.84
N LYS A 110 -18.86 -7.24 -16.73
CA LYS A 110 -19.64 -6.75 -17.87
C LYS A 110 -18.87 -5.70 -18.68
N SER A 111 -18.06 -4.88 -18.01
CA SER A 111 -17.27 -3.83 -18.65
C SER A 111 -15.94 -4.35 -19.20
N GLY A 112 -15.61 -5.62 -18.92
CA GLY A 112 -14.39 -6.27 -19.40
C GLY A 112 -13.12 -5.64 -18.84
N LEU A 113 -13.14 -5.25 -17.55
CA LEU A 113 -12.02 -4.57 -16.90
C LEU A 113 -11.13 -5.59 -16.19
N ASP A 114 -9.83 -5.31 -16.21
CA ASP A 114 -8.85 -6.00 -15.39
C ASP A 114 -8.82 -5.40 -13.99
N ILE A 115 -8.36 -6.17 -13.00
CA ILE A 115 -8.26 -5.73 -11.62
C ILE A 115 -7.02 -6.26 -10.93
N ALA A 116 -6.37 -5.40 -10.15
CA ALA A 116 -5.21 -5.70 -9.34
C ALA A 116 -5.46 -5.25 -7.90
N VAL A 117 -5.00 -6.03 -6.92
CA VAL A 117 -4.89 -5.53 -5.54
C VAL A 117 -3.63 -4.67 -5.45
N GLY A 118 -3.82 -3.42 -5.04
CA GLY A 118 -2.78 -2.41 -5.00
C GLY A 118 -3.34 -1.10 -4.47
N LYS A 119 -2.46 -0.19 -4.06
CA LYS A 119 -2.81 1.13 -3.57
C LYS A 119 -2.15 2.19 -4.42
N THR A 120 -2.79 3.34 -4.58
CA THR A 120 -2.23 4.44 -5.36
C THR A 120 -1.52 5.44 -4.45
N TRP A 121 -0.25 5.68 -4.75
CA TRP A 121 0.47 6.83 -4.26
C TRP A 121 0.14 8.04 -5.15
N PHE A 122 -0.60 9.02 -4.63
CA PHE A 122 -0.95 10.22 -5.38
C PHE A 122 0.19 11.24 -5.35
N ASP A 123 0.48 11.82 -6.51
CA ASP A 123 1.39 12.95 -6.66
C ASP A 123 0.62 14.25 -6.91
N GLY A 124 1.02 15.31 -6.21
CA GLY A 124 0.32 16.59 -6.18
C GLY A 124 -0.98 16.54 -5.38
N CYS A 125 -2.12 16.39 -6.05
CA CYS A 125 -3.43 16.41 -5.41
C CYS A 125 -3.89 15.04 -4.92
N MET A 126 -4.34 14.95 -3.67
CA MET A 126 -5.07 13.78 -3.19
C MET A 126 -6.56 13.87 -3.55
N PRO A 127 -7.26 12.73 -3.72
CA PRO A 127 -8.70 12.73 -4.01
C PRO A 127 -9.58 13.43 -2.97
N ASP A 128 -9.14 13.48 -1.72
CA ASP A 128 -9.91 14.05 -0.61
C ASP A 128 -9.60 15.55 -0.39
N ASP A 129 -8.64 16.11 -1.14
CA ASP A 129 -8.29 17.53 -1.06
C ASP A 129 -9.32 18.39 -1.80
N LYS A 130 -10.13 19.14 -1.04
CA LYS A 130 -11.25 19.93 -1.59
C LYS A 130 -10.81 21.11 -2.45
N ASP A 131 -9.63 21.69 -2.16
CA ASP A 131 -9.15 22.93 -2.76
C ASP A 131 -7.77 22.78 -3.43
N CYS A 132 -7.36 21.56 -3.77
CA CYS A 132 -6.05 21.36 -4.40
C CYS A 132 -5.99 21.98 -5.80
N THR A 133 -4.92 22.75 -6.05
CA THR A 133 -4.66 23.39 -7.34
C THR A 133 -3.43 22.86 -8.06
N ALA A 134 -2.66 21.95 -7.43
CA ALA A 134 -1.39 21.46 -7.97
C ALA A 134 -1.52 20.79 -9.34
N ASN A 135 -2.68 20.19 -9.64
CA ASN A 135 -2.95 19.55 -10.94
C ASN A 135 -3.76 20.41 -11.91
N LYS A 136 -4.12 21.66 -11.56
CA LYS A 136 -4.88 22.54 -12.46
C LYS A 136 -4.06 22.88 -13.70
N GLY A 137 -4.65 22.66 -14.87
CA GLY A 137 -4.02 22.92 -16.16
C GLY A 137 -3.10 21.79 -16.66
N ARG A 138 -3.03 20.66 -15.94
CA ARG A 138 -2.35 19.44 -16.40
C ARG A 138 -3.32 18.53 -17.16
N ASP A 139 -2.78 17.51 -17.83
CA ASP A 139 -3.53 16.60 -18.71
C ASP A 139 -4.35 15.50 -17.99
N ALA A 140 -4.25 15.44 -16.65
CA ALA A 140 -5.01 14.53 -15.80
C ALA A 140 -5.36 15.19 -14.45
N ASP A 141 -6.51 14.81 -13.89
CA ASP A 141 -6.95 15.29 -12.57
C ASP A 141 -6.05 14.77 -11.43
N TYR A 142 -5.55 13.54 -11.58
CA TYR A 142 -4.68 12.88 -10.61
C TYR A 142 -3.50 12.20 -11.29
N PHE A 143 -2.32 12.36 -10.69
CA PHE A 143 -1.09 11.67 -11.04
C PHE A 143 -0.68 10.77 -9.89
N GLY A 144 0.11 9.74 -10.18
CA GLY A 144 0.63 8.88 -9.14
C GLY A 144 1.28 7.62 -9.66
N GLU A 145 1.61 6.73 -8.73
CA GLU A 145 2.14 5.39 -9.00
C GLU A 145 1.42 4.36 -8.12
N PRO A 146 1.02 3.20 -8.65
CA PRO A 146 0.43 2.15 -7.85
C PRO A 146 1.51 1.27 -7.23
N TYR A 147 1.22 0.69 -6.08
CA TYR A 147 2.10 -0.26 -5.41
C TYR A 147 1.30 -1.39 -4.77
N ALA A 148 1.88 -2.59 -4.72
CA ALA A 148 1.24 -3.77 -4.14
C ALA A 148 1.46 -3.87 -2.62
N SER A 149 2.59 -3.37 -2.11
CA SER A 149 3.02 -3.55 -0.72
C SER A 149 1.97 -3.02 0.27
N GLY A 150 1.43 -3.93 1.09
CA GLY A 150 0.45 -3.60 2.14
C GLY A 150 -0.96 -3.27 1.64
N ALA A 151 -1.19 -3.30 0.33
CA ALA A 151 -2.53 -3.15 -0.22
C ALA A 151 -3.40 -4.36 0.15
N ILE A 152 -4.68 -4.12 0.42
CA ILE A 152 -5.59 -5.16 0.89
C ILE A 152 -6.83 -5.31 0.01
N CYS A 153 -7.36 -6.52 -0.01
CA CYS A 153 -8.68 -6.82 -0.53
C CYS A 153 -9.32 -7.87 0.38
N ASN A 154 -9.97 -7.39 1.44
CA ASN A 154 -10.47 -8.24 2.52
C ASN A 154 -12.00 -8.38 2.50
N SER A 155 -12.49 -9.44 3.14
CA SER A 155 -13.91 -9.65 3.44
C SER A 155 -14.79 -9.70 2.19
N ALA A 156 -15.56 -8.65 1.91
CA ALA A 156 -16.40 -8.54 0.72
C ALA A 156 -15.61 -8.14 -0.55
N CYS A 157 -14.42 -7.55 -0.42
CA CYS A 157 -13.62 -7.12 -1.57
C CYS A 157 -13.29 -8.26 -2.56
N PRO A 158 -12.90 -9.47 -2.13
CA PRO A 158 -12.69 -10.62 -3.01
C PRO A 158 -13.87 -10.92 -3.96
N LEU A 159 -15.11 -10.60 -3.55
CA LEU A 159 -16.29 -10.74 -4.39
C LEU A 159 -16.28 -9.74 -5.55
N MET A 160 -15.91 -8.48 -5.29
CA MET A 160 -15.70 -7.48 -6.34
C MET A 160 -14.52 -7.88 -7.24
N PHE A 161 -13.40 -8.28 -6.63
CA PHE A 161 -12.18 -8.70 -7.31
C PHE A 161 -12.40 -9.86 -8.30
N ALA A 162 -13.22 -10.84 -7.92
CA ALA A 162 -13.59 -11.96 -8.81
C ALA A 162 -14.20 -11.49 -10.15
N GLY A 163 -14.77 -10.28 -10.21
CA GLY A 163 -15.32 -9.69 -11.43
C GLY A 163 -14.31 -9.41 -12.54
N GLY A 164 -13.02 -9.25 -12.22
CA GLY A 164 -12.00 -8.88 -13.20
C GLY A 164 -11.76 -9.92 -14.28
N VAL A 165 -11.42 -9.48 -15.49
CA VAL A 165 -11.05 -10.37 -16.60
C VAL A 165 -9.68 -10.99 -16.33
N ARG A 166 -8.65 -10.17 -16.18
CA ARG A 166 -7.38 -10.52 -15.54
C ARG A 166 -7.40 -10.03 -14.10
N ARG A 167 -6.93 -10.89 -13.20
CA ARG A 167 -6.98 -10.70 -11.75
C ARG A 167 -5.61 -11.00 -11.18
N VAL A 168 -4.97 -10.00 -10.59
CA VAL A 168 -3.62 -10.15 -10.03
C VAL A 168 -3.56 -9.63 -8.61
N VAL A 169 -2.78 -10.32 -7.80
CA VAL A 169 -2.45 -9.93 -6.43
C VAL A 169 -0.94 -10.07 -6.35
N GLY A 170 -0.25 -8.95 -6.21
CA GLY A 170 1.20 -8.98 -6.03
C GLY A 170 1.57 -9.74 -4.75
N GLU A 171 2.78 -10.26 -4.70
CA GLU A 171 3.29 -11.05 -3.55
C GLU A 171 3.12 -10.32 -2.21
N TRP A 172 3.19 -9.00 -2.23
CA TRP A 172 3.12 -8.12 -1.05
C TRP A 172 1.74 -7.50 -0.82
N ALA A 173 0.75 -7.88 -1.62
CA ALA A 173 -0.65 -7.49 -1.46
C ALA A 173 -1.43 -8.62 -0.79
N TYR A 174 -2.44 -8.25 0.00
CA TYR A 174 -3.20 -9.19 0.81
C TYR A 174 -4.62 -9.34 0.29
N LEU A 175 -5.02 -10.58 0.04
CA LEU A 175 -6.41 -10.91 -0.26
C LEU A 175 -6.91 -11.91 0.78
N GLY A 176 -7.79 -11.43 1.66
CA GLY A 176 -8.26 -12.16 2.82
C GLY A 176 -9.76 -12.46 2.78
N VAL A 177 -10.12 -13.66 3.21
CA VAL A 177 -11.51 -14.12 3.27
C VAL A 177 -11.92 -14.54 4.68
N HIS A 178 -13.20 -14.40 4.98
CA HIS A 178 -13.82 -14.96 6.19
C HIS A 178 -15.32 -15.20 5.98
N GLN A 179 -15.99 -15.85 6.94
CA GLN A 179 -17.41 -16.13 6.82
C GLN A 179 -18.25 -14.84 6.89
N ILE A 180 -19.32 -14.78 6.08
CA ILE A 180 -20.21 -13.62 6.03
C ILE A 180 -21.16 -13.63 7.22
N THR A 181 -21.11 -12.56 8.02
CA THR A 181 -22.06 -12.33 9.11
C THR A 181 -23.36 -11.72 8.58
N THR A 182 -24.51 -12.28 8.95
CA THR A 182 -25.83 -11.74 8.58
C THR A 182 -26.46 -11.02 9.77
N THR A 183 -26.85 -9.76 9.60
CA THR A 183 -27.57 -8.99 10.63
C THR A 183 -29.06 -8.97 10.32
N TYR A 184 -29.88 -9.49 11.22
CA TYR A 184 -31.33 -9.50 11.12
C TYR A 184 -31.91 -8.34 11.92
N ILE A 185 -32.66 -7.45 11.27
CA ILE A 185 -33.41 -6.38 11.93
C ILE A 185 -34.85 -6.85 12.12
N LYS A 186 -35.27 -7.07 13.37
CA LYS A 186 -36.65 -7.44 13.67
C LYS A 186 -37.50 -6.19 13.67
N THR A 187 -38.63 -6.24 12.98
CA THR A 187 -39.59 -5.12 12.94
C THR A 187 -40.97 -5.62 13.29
N LYS A 188 -41.60 -5.00 14.29
CA LYS A 188 -43.00 -5.26 14.66
C LYS A 188 -43.90 -4.37 13.81
N LEU A 189 -44.72 -5.00 12.98
CA LEU A 189 -45.71 -4.32 12.14
C LEU A 189 -47.11 -4.48 12.76
N LEU A 190 -47.82 -3.37 12.93
CA LEU A 190 -49.24 -3.38 13.29
C LEU A 190 -50.06 -3.14 12.03
N TYR A 191 -51.01 -4.03 11.75
CA TYR A 191 -51.91 -3.89 10.61
C TYR A 191 -53.31 -3.49 11.07
N ARG A 192 -53.99 -2.65 10.28
CA ARG A 192 -55.44 -2.44 10.36
C ARG A 192 -56.05 -3.01 9.09
N THR A 193 -56.87 -4.04 9.28
CA THR A 193 -57.60 -4.69 8.19
C THR A 193 -59.08 -4.32 8.27
N THR A 194 -59.63 -3.80 7.18
CA THR A 194 -61.05 -3.51 7.01
C THR A 194 -61.70 -4.67 6.27
N TYR A 195 -62.85 -5.16 6.77
CA TYR A 195 -63.59 -6.28 6.19
C TYR A 195 -65.03 -5.86 5.84
N LYS A 196 -65.60 -6.45 4.80
CA LYS A 196 -67.03 -6.44 4.50
C LYS A 196 -67.58 -7.85 4.64
N VAL A 197 -68.67 -8.02 5.37
CA VAL A 197 -69.36 -9.32 5.40
C VAL A 197 -70.25 -9.41 4.18
N VAL A 198 -70.09 -10.48 3.38
CA VAL A 198 -70.93 -10.77 2.20
C VAL A 198 -71.38 -12.22 2.33
N ASN A 199 -72.70 -12.46 2.33
CA ASN A 199 -73.31 -13.78 2.52
C ASN A 199 -72.78 -14.52 3.77
N GLY A 200 -72.68 -13.81 4.89
CA GLY A 200 -72.18 -14.36 6.16
C GLY A 200 -70.66 -14.59 6.25
N LYS A 201 -69.90 -14.33 5.17
CA LYS A 201 -68.44 -14.52 5.15
C LYS A 201 -67.70 -13.17 5.19
N LYS A 202 -66.68 -13.06 6.05
CA LYS A 202 -65.79 -11.89 6.12
C LYS A 202 -64.92 -11.82 4.86
N LYS A 203 -65.03 -10.75 4.08
CA LYS A 203 -64.19 -10.47 2.91
C LYS A 203 -63.27 -9.28 3.23
N VAL A 204 -61.95 -9.47 3.13
CA VAL A 204 -60.96 -8.40 3.34
C VAL A 204 -61.14 -7.34 2.25
N ILE A 205 -61.38 -6.09 2.62
CA ILE A 205 -61.44 -4.95 1.69
C ILE A 205 -60.06 -4.30 1.58
N ASN A 206 -59.35 -4.15 2.69
CA ASN A 206 -58.06 -3.44 2.72
C ASN A 206 -57.26 -3.83 3.96
N THR A 207 -55.94 -3.98 3.83
CA THR A 207 -55.00 -4.12 4.94
C THR A 207 -53.95 -3.01 4.85
N LYS A 208 -53.85 -2.16 5.87
CA LYS A 208 -52.88 -1.07 5.95
C LYS A 208 -51.93 -1.27 7.13
N VAL A 209 -50.65 -0.94 6.95
CA VAL A 209 -49.69 -0.87 8.06
C VAL A 209 -49.96 0.42 8.84
N VAL A 210 -50.26 0.30 10.13
CA VAL A 210 -50.57 1.41 11.06
C VAL A 210 -49.37 1.82 11.89
N SER A 211 -48.48 0.88 12.21
CA SER A 211 -47.22 1.20 12.87
C SER A 211 -46.13 0.23 12.48
N ARG A 212 -44.90 0.75 12.47
CA ARG A 212 -43.66 0.01 12.28
C ARG A 212 -42.74 0.33 13.45
N LYS A 213 -42.51 -0.62 14.34
CA LYS A 213 -41.61 -0.46 15.50
C LYS A 213 -40.40 -1.37 15.33
N ASN A 214 -39.19 -0.85 15.57
CA ASN A 214 -37.98 -1.67 15.64
C ASN A 214 -38.11 -2.60 16.86
N ALA A 215 -37.84 -3.89 16.67
CA ALA A 215 -37.93 -4.94 17.69
C ALA A 215 -36.54 -5.57 17.99
N GLY A 216 -35.48 -4.78 17.78
CA GLY A 216 -34.09 -5.17 17.97
C GLY A 216 -33.46 -5.82 16.74
N SER A 217 -32.17 -6.12 16.85
CA SER A 217 -31.42 -6.85 15.82
C SER A 217 -30.57 -7.95 16.43
N TYR A 218 -30.32 -9.03 15.68
CA TYR A 218 -29.36 -10.06 16.06
C TYR A 218 -28.47 -10.41 14.87
N LYS A 219 -27.26 -10.91 15.15
CA LYS A 219 -26.30 -11.34 14.13
C LYS A 219 -26.20 -12.86 14.15
N THR A 220 -26.10 -13.47 12.97
CA THR A 220 -25.66 -14.85 12.83
C THR A 220 -24.28 -14.83 12.17
N TYR A 221 -23.32 -15.51 12.78
CA TYR A 221 -21.95 -15.56 12.28
C TYR A 221 -21.79 -16.62 11.21
N GLU A 222 -22.57 -17.70 11.29
CA GLU A 222 -22.62 -18.76 10.28
C GLU A 222 -23.40 -18.34 9.04
N MET A 223 -22.86 -18.78 7.89
CA MET A 223 -23.47 -18.56 6.59
C MET A 223 -24.67 -19.49 6.40
N SER A 224 -25.84 -18.92 6.07
CA SER A 224 -27.00 -19.74 5.72
C SER A 224 -26.79 -20.47 4.40
N LYS A 225 -27.42 -21.65 4.22
CA LYS A 225 -27.40 -22.40 2.94
C LYS A 225 -27.80 -21.56 1.72
N ALA A 226 -28.70 -20.59 1.91
CA ALA A 226 -29.11 -19.68 0.85
C ALA A 226 -27.99 -18.72 0.42
N VAL A 227 -27.25 -18.16 1.39
CA VAL A 227 -26.09 -17.30 1.13
C VAL A 227 -24.98 -18.12 0.47
N GLU A 228 -24.69 -19.30 0.99
CA GLU A 228 -23.70 -20.22 0.39
C GLU A 228 -24.02 -20.51 -1.07
N LYS A 229 -25.25 -20.94 -1.37
CA LYS A 229 -25.68 -21.23 -2.74
C LYS A 229 -25.55 -20.00 -3.67
N ARG A 230 -25.86 -18.82 -3.14
CA ARG A 230 -25.76 -17.55 -3.88
C ARG A 230 -24.31 -17.19 -4.19
N LEU A 231 -23.39 -17.32 -3.22
CA LEU A 231 -21.96 -17.05 -3.44
C LEU A 231 -21.32 -18.08 -4.36
N ALA A 232 -21.66 -19.36 -4.20
CA ALA A 232 -21.17 -20.41 -5.09
C ALA A 232 -21.59 -20.14 -6.55
N ALA A 233 -22.86 -19.77 -6.76
CA ALA A 233 -23.35 -19.38 -8.08
C ALA A 233 -22.61 -18.16 -8.64
N TYR A 234 -22.33 -17.17 -7.79
CA TYR A 234 -21.57 -15.99 -8.18
C TYR A 234 -20.11 -16.31 -8.54
N PHE A 235 -19.41 -17.11 -7.76
CA PHE A 235 -18.04 -17.50 -8.08
C PHE A 235 -17.97 -18.28 -9.40
N ARG A 236 -18.92 -19.19 -9.64
CA ARG A 236 -19.04 -19.85 -10.95
C ARG A 236 -19.34 -18.87 -12.08
N GLU A 237 -20.23 -17.90 -11.87
CA GLU A 237 -20.51 -16.79 -12.82
C GLU A 237 -19.22 -16.03 -13.18
N MET A 238 -18.29 -15.90 -12.22
CA MET A 238 -17.01 -15.21 -12.36
C MET A 238 -15.82 -16.11 -12.76
N GLY A 239 -16.06 -17.41 -13.01
CA GLY A 239 -14.99 -18.37 -13.33
C GLY A 239 -14.01 -18.62 -12.18
N VAL A 240 -14.44 -18.45 -10.93
CA VAL A 240 -13.67 -18.76 -9.71
C VAL A 240 -14.09 -20.13 -9.18
N GLY A 241 -13.11 -20.93 -8.77
CA GLY A 241 -13.30 -22.26 -8.20
C GLY A 241 -13.92 -22.23 -6.80
N GLU A 242 -14.54 -23.34 -6.41
CA GLU A 242 -15.28 -23.48 -5.14
C GLU A 242 -14.38 -23.37 -3.89
N GLY A 243 -13.07 -23.52 -4.03
CA GLY A 243 -12.11 -23.46 -2.91
C GLY A 243 -12.16 -22.14 -2.14
N VAL A 244 -12.41 -21.01 -2.80
CA VAL A 244 -12.50 -19.70 -2.14
C VAL A 244 -13.66 -19.68 -1.15
N LEU A 245 -14.82 -20.20 -1.56
CA LEU A 245 -16.01 -20.28 -0.71
C LEU A 245 -15.80 -21.27 0.45
N ALA A 246 -15.11 -22.38 0.19
CA ALA A 246 -14.76 -23.33 1.25
C ALA A 246 -13.89 -22.67 2.34
N THR A 247 -12.86 -21.92 1.93
CA THR A 247 -12.02 -21.16 2.88
C THR A 247 -12.84 -20.08 3.60
N MET A 248 -13.67 -19.31 2.89
CA MET A 248 -14.58 -18.34 3.51
C MET A 248 -15.42 -18.97 4.63
N LYS A 249 -16.00 -20.16 4.40
CA LYS A 249 -16.85 -20.84 5.39
C LYS A 249 -16.07 -21.33 6.62
N ASN A 250 -14.83 -21.74 6.42
CA ASN A 250 -14.00 -22.33 7.47
C ASN A 250 -13.28 -21.27 8.31
N THR A 251 -13.31 -20.01 7.91
CA THR A 251 -12.67 -18.92 8.63
C THR A 251 -13.69 -18.15 9.49
N PRO A 252 -13.47 -18.06 10.82
CA PRO A 252 -14.34 -17.31 11.74
C PRO A 252 -14.62 -15.87 11.30
N ALA A 253 -15.79 -15.32 11.61
CA ALA A 253 -16.13 -13.93 11.23
C ALA A 253 -15.30 -12.88 11.97
N SER A 254 -14.69 -13.27 13.08
CA SER A 254 -13.77 -12.45 13.88
C SER A 254 -12.33 -12.50 13.40
N ASP A 255 -12.05 -13.26 12.33
CA ASP A 255 -10.72 -13.52 11.81
C ASP A 255 -10.69 -13.23 10.30
N ILE A 256 -9.49 -13.14 9.71
CA ILE A 256 -9.27 -13.00 8.27
C ILE A 256 -8.22 -14.01 7.84
N HIS A 257 -8.62 -14.97 7.01
CA HIS A 257 -7.68 -15.92 6.43
C HIS A 257 -7.15 -15.34 5.12
N GLN A 258 -5.89 -14.93 5.16
CA GLN A 258 -5.16 -14.51 3.97
C GLN A 258 -4.94 -15.70 3.04
N LEU A 259 -5.34 -15.54 1.77
CA LEU A 259 -5.09 -16.54 0.75
C LEU A 259 -3.67 -16.39 0.21
N VAL A 260 -2.92 -17.48 0.21
CA VAL A 260 -1.60 -17.55 -0.44
C VAL A 260 -1.78 -17.55 -1.96
N LEU A 261 -0.89 -16.85 -2.68
CA LEU A 261 -0.99 -16.61 -4.12
C LEU A 261 -1.15 -17.88 -4.97
N GLU A 262 -0.41 -18.94 -4.62
CA GLU A 262 -0.49 -20.24 -5.31
C GLU A 262 -1.87 -20.90 -5.15
N ASN A 263 -2.47 -20.79 -3.96
CA ASN A 263 -3.81 -21.28 -3.71
C ASN A 263 -4.84 -20.43 -4.47
N MET A 264 -4.65 -19.10 -4.51
CA MET A 264 -5.50 -18.23 -5.31
C MET A 264 -5.47 -18.64 -6.79
N LEU A 265 -4.30 -18.97 -7.34
CA LEU A 265 -4.15 -19.41 -8.71
C LEU A 265 -4.84 -20.76 -8.96
N ARG A 266 -4.62 -21.75 -8.08
CA ARG A 266 -5.27 -23.07 -8.16
C ARG A 266 -6.80 -22.99 -8.08
N MET A 267 -7.31 -22.02 -7.32
CA MET A 267 -8.75 -21.77 -7.21
C MET A 267 -9.28 -20.83 -8.31
N ASN A 268 -8.47 -20.45 -9.30
CA ASN A 268 -8.81 -19.48 -10.33
C ASN A 268 -9.34 -18.15 -9.76
N LEU A 269 -8.89 -17.74 -8.57
CA LEU A 269 -9.20 -16.43 -8.01
C LEU A 269 -8.32 -15.35 -8.64
N VAL A 270 -7.02 -15.63 -8.80
CA VAL A 270 -6.12 -14.86 -9.66
C VAL A 270 -5.96 -15.57 -11.00
N THR A 271 -5.57 -14.82 -12.03
CA THR A 271 -5.29 -15.36 -13.37
C THR A 271 -3.79 -15.57 -13.62
N SER A 272 -2.93 -14.95 -12.81
CA SER A 272 -1.48 -15.12 -12.85
C SER A 272 -0.88 -14.71 -11.49
N MET A 273 0.43 -14.92 -11.34
CA MET A 273 1.22 -14.51 -10.17
C MET A 273 1.90 -13.14 -10.39
N ASP A 274 1.36 -12.33 -11.29
CA ASP A 274 1.88 -10.99 -11.55
C ASP A 274 1.42 -10.00 -10.47
N SER A 275 1.96 -8.79 -10.50
CA SER A 275 1.62 -7.67 -9.62
C SER A 275 0.76 -6.63 -10.35
N VAL A 276 0.40 -5.56 -9.65
CA VAL A 276 -0.27 -4.38 -10.22
C VAL A 276 0.47 -3.82 -11.44
N ASP A 277 1.80 -3.94 -11.45
CA ASP A 277 2.71 -3.49 -12.50
C ASP A 277 2.42 -4.09 -13.88
N LEU A 278 1.79 -5.27 -13.91
CA LEU A 278 1.30 -5.88 -15.14
C LEU A 278 0.40 -4.93 -15.95
N PHE A 279 -0.35 -4.06 -15.26
CA PHE A 279 -1.28 -3.13 -15.89
C PHE A 279 -0.82 -1.68 -15.85
N THR A 280 0.23 -1.36 -15.10
CA THR A 280 0.55 0.03 -14.74
C THR A 280 2.01 0.42 -14.90
N ALA A 281 2.93 -0.52 -15.18
CA ALA A 281 4.33 -0.19 -15.40
C ALA A 281 4.51 0.74 -16.60
N ALA A 282 5.42 1.71 -16.51
CA ALA A 282 5.74 2.64 -17.59
C ALA A 282 6.07 1.94 -18.93
N THR A 283 6.70 0.76 -18.85
CA THR A 283 7.15 -0.02 -19.99
C THR A 283 6.02 -0.61 -20.81
N ILE A 284 4.82 -0.82 -20.25
CA ILE A 284 3.70 -1.47 -21.00
C ILE A 284 3.25 -0.63 -22.19
N CYS A 285 3.40 0.69 -22.10
CA CYS A 285 2.98 1.62 -23.16
C CYS A 285 3.99 1.76 -24.30
N LYS A 286 5.16 1.10 -24.18
CA LYS A 286 6.13 0.93 -25.26
C LYS A 286 5.80 -0.28 -26.16
N ALA A 287 4.86 -1.15 -25.76
CA ALA A 287 4.44 -2.30 -26.56
C ALA A 287 3.66 -1.87 -27.80
N TRP A 288 3.68 -2.70 -28.86
CA TRP A 288 2.91 -2.48 -30.09
C TRP A 288 1.98 -3.67 -30.39
N PRO A 289 0.65 -3.47 -30.47
CA PRO A 289 -0.06 -2.23 -30.16
C PRO A 289 -0.02 -1.92 -28.65
N ALA A 290 -0.02 -0.63 -28.31
CA ALA A 290 -0.03 -0.21 -26.92
C ALA A 290 -1.33 -0.67 -26.21
N PRO A 291 -1.27 -1.05 -24.93
CA PRO A 291 -2.45 -1.36 -24.14
C PRO A 291 -3.49 -0.23 -24.16
N ALA A 292 -4.77 -0.60 -24.10
CA ALA A 292 -5.89 0.35 -24.19
C ALA A 292 -5.92 1.40 -23.05
N ASN A 293 -5.17 1.15 -21.97
CA ASN A 293 -5.07 2.06 -20.84
C ASN A 293 -3.90 3.05 -20.97
N CYS A 294 -3.08 2.95 -22.01
CA CYS A 294 -2.06 3.95 -22.33
C CYS A 294 -2.70 5.16 -23.01
N ARG A 295 -2.33 6.36 -22.57
CA ARG A 295 -2.82 7.62 -23.15
C ARG A 295 -1.63 8.49 -23.54
N GLU A 296 -1.54 8.78 -24.83
CA GLU A 296 -0.60 9.78 -25.34
C GLU A 296 -1.13 11.20 -25.07
N ILE A 297 -0.27 12.07 -24.55
CA ILE A 297 -0.52 13.52 -24.55
C ILE A 297 0.14 14.07 -25.83
N PRO A 298 -0.63 14.66 -26.75
CA PRO A 298 -0.04 15.29 -27.93
C PRO A 298 0.89 16.42 -27.47
N ALA A 299 2.15 16.36 -27.88
CA ALA A 299 3.11 17.43 -27.63
C ALA A 299 2.51 18.77 -28.09
N ASN A 300 2.56 19.76 -27.21
CA ASN A 300 2.11 21.11 -27.50
C ASN A 300 2.78 21.60 -28.79
N LYS A 301 2.00 22.13 -29.74
CA LYS A 301 2.47 22.54 -31.09
C LYS A 301 3.56 23.63 -31.09
N ASP A 302 3.92 24.15 -29.92
CA ASP A 302 4.88 25.24 -29.75
C ASP A 302 6.24 24.80 -29.18
N ALA A 303 6.50 23.50 -29.04
CA ALA A 303 7.83 23.00 -28.71
C ALA A 303 8.59 22.62 -29.99
N THR A 304 9.55 23.47 -30.38
CA THR A 304 10.53 23.18 -31.44
C THR A 304 11.22 21.83 -31.17
N PRO A 305 11.25 20.88 -32.12
CA PRO A 305 11.84 19.57 -31.87
C PRO A 305 13.36 19.69 -31.71
N ALA A 306 13.90 19.24 -30.58
CA ALA A 306 15.30 18.85 -30.51
C ALA A 306 15.45 17.57 -31.35
N ALA A 307 16.22 17.65 -32.42
CA ALA A 307 16.45 16.58 -33.37
C ALA A 307 16.94 15.30 -32.65
N THR A 308 16.11 14.27 -32.61
CA THR A 308 16.52 12.92 -32.22
C THR A 308 17.01 12.21 -33.47
N LEU A 309 18.30 11.90 -33.51
CA LEU A 309 18.91 11.07 -34.54
C LEU A 309 18.30 9.66 -34.49
N ALA A 310 17.47 9.33 -35.48
CA ALA A 310 16.99 7.99 -35.70
C ALA A 310 18.12 7.12 -36.27
N ALA A 311 18.77 6.33 -35.43
CA ALA A 311 19.57 5.20 -35.88
C ALA A 311 18.65 3.99 -36.08
N ARG A 312 18.43 3.61 -37.33
CA ARG A 312 17.86 2.32 -37.72
C ARG A 312 18.83 1.21 -37.29
N ALA A 313 18.35 0.26 -36.48
CA ALA A 313 19.02 -1.02 -36.29
C ALA A 313 18.25 -2.11 -37.06
N GLU A 314 18.95 -2.78 -37.98
CA GLU A 314 18.50 -4.03 -38.61
C GLU A 314 18.59 -5.21 -37.62
N PRO A 315 17.77 -6.26 -37.78
CA PRO A 315 17.68 -7.36 -36.82
C PRO A 315 18.79 -8.41 -37.04
N ALA A 316 19.51 -8.76 -35.98
CA ALA A 316 20.40 -9.92 -35.94
C ALA A 316 19.68 -11.16 -35.34
N PRO A 317 20.08 -12.40 -35.70
CA PRO A 317 19.22 -13.57 -35.66
C PRO A 317 19.12 -14.22 -34.28
N ALA A 318 17.98 -14.90 -34.07
CA ALA A 318 17.63 -15.63 -32.88
C ALA A 318 18.63 -16.78 -32.57
N ALA A 319 19.22 -16.74 -31.38
CA ALA A 319 19.88 -17.89 -30.78
C ALA A 319 18.97 -18.48 -29.68
N THR A 320 18.68 -19.76 -29.81
CA THR A 320 17.90 -20.60 -28.91
C THR A 320 18.65 -20.86 -27.59
N ALA A 321 18.04 -20.55 -26.45
CA ALA A 321 18.40 -21.14 -25.15
C ALA A 321 17.17 -21.21 -24.21
N ARG A 322 17.17 -22.26 -23.38
CA ARG A 322 16.11 -22.78 -22.49
C ARG A 322 15.72 -21.83 -21.33
N PRO A 323 14.59 -22.08 -20.64
CA PRO A 323 13.93 -21.09 -19.81
C PRO A 323 14.57 -20.97 -18.41
N GLU A 324 15.20 -19.83 -18.15
CA GLU A 324 15.40 -19.33 -16.79
C GLU A 324 14.44 -18.16 -16.53
N ILE A 325 13.93 -18.13 -15.30
CA ILE A 325 12.80 -17.35 -14.81
C ILE A 325 13.13 -15.85 -14.86
N VAL A 326 12.46 -15.14 -15.76
CA VAL A 326 12.49 -13.67 -15.90
C VAL A 326 11.59 -13.05 -14.82
N LYS A 327 12.14 -12.81 -13.61
CA LYS A 327 11.47 -12.07 -12.52
C LYS A 327 12.47 -11.34 -11.59
N ARG A 328 13.64 -10.93 -12.09
CA ARG A 328 14.76 -10.37 -11.29
C ARG A 328 14.86 -8.83 -11.29
N ASP A 329 13.91 -8.11 -11.89
CA ASP A 329 14.01 -6.65 -12.06
C ASP A 329 13.57 -5.80 -10.86
N GLU A 330 12.91 -6.38 -9.86
CA GLU A 330 12.40 -5.64 -8.68
C GLU A 330 13.07 -6.04 -7.34
N ASP A 331 13.96 -7.04 -7.35
CA ASP A 331 14.69 -7.47 -6.16
C ASP A 331 15.69 -6.40 -5.71
N MET A 332 16.03 -6.37 -4.41
CA MET A 332 17.05 -5.48 -3.88
C MET A 332 18.39 -5.69 -4.60
N ARG A 333 18.87 -4.62 -5.22
CA ARG A 333 20.14 -4.53 -5.94
C ARG A 333 21.13 -3.72 -5.13
N PHE A 334 22.37 -4.17 -5.13
CA PHE A 334 23.47 -3.47 -4.49
C PHE A 334 24.42 -2.92 -5.54
N VAL A 335 24.76 -1.64 -5.45
CA VAL A 335 25.67 -0.98 -6.39
C VAL A 335 26.61 -0.05 -5.63
N VAL A 336 27.91 -0.10 -5.92
CA VAL A 336 28.87 0.89 -5.41
C VAL A 336 28.73 2.17 -6.22
N VAL A 337 28.53 3.29 -5.53
CA VAL A 337 28.29 4.60 -6.11
C VAL A 337 29.29 5.59 -5.55
N ARG A 338 29.72 6.52 -6.40
CA ARG A 338 30.59 7.64 -6.10
C ARG A 338 29.83 8.94 -6.37
N GLY A 339 29.97 9.90 -5.47
CA GLY A 339 29.37 11.22 -5.60
C GLY A 339 29.79 11.89 -6.91
N SER A 340 28.80 12.38 -7.66
CA SER A 340 29.00 13.10 -8.92
C SER A 340 28.94 14.62 -8.77
N ASN A 341 28.74 15.12 -7.54
CA ASN A 341 28.65 16.55 -7.28
C ASN A 341 30.00 17.24 -7.55
N PRO A 342 30.07 18.27 -8.41
CA PRO A 342 31.32 18.97 -8.71
C PRO A 342 32.05 19.52 -7.48
N LEU A 343 31.32 19.84 -6.40
CA LEU A 343 31.88 20.39 -5.16
C LEU A 343 32.79 19.42 -4.41
N CYS A 344 32.66 18.10 -4.63
CA CYS A 344 33.53 17.10 -4.02
C CYS A 344 34.70 16.70 -4.92
N ASN A 345 34.76 17.12 -6.17
CA ASN A 345 35.83 16.68 -7.06
C ASN A 345 37.20 17.26 -6.65
N PRO A 346 38.28 16.45 -6.67
CA PRO A 346 38.35 15.07 -7.15
C PRO A 346 38.10 14.01 -6.06
N ASP A 347 37.75 14.38 -4.84
CA ASP A 347 37.66 13.55 -3.64
C ASP A 347 36.21 13.39 -3.16
N CYS A 348 35.46 12.55 -3.84
CA CYS A 348 34.03 12.36 -3.59
C CYS A 348 33.74 11.18 -2.67
N PRO A 349 32.63 11.25 -1.91
CA PRO A 349 32.22 10.14 -1.07
C PRO A 349 31.68 8.98 -1.92
N GLU A 350 31.90 7.76 -1.45
CA GLU A 350 31.37 6.53 -1.99
C GLU A 350 30.34 5.92 -1.03
N TRP A 351 29.37 5.20 -1.57
CA TRP A 351 28.37 4.46 -0.81
C TRP A 351 27.91 3.21 -1.56
N ILE A 352 27.18 2.33 -0.89
CA ILE A 352 26.46 1.23 -1.52
C ILE A 352 25.00 1.66 -1.63
N SER A 353 24.50 1.81 -2.85
CA SER A 353 23.05 1.92 -3.11
C SER A 353 22.42 0.54 -2.95
N ALA A 354 21.33 0.47 -2.18
CA ALA A 354 20.52 -0.72 -1.93
C ALA A 354 19.06 -0.42 -2.26
N GLU A 355 18.68 -0.68 -3.51
CA GLU A 355 17.36 -0.32 -4.04
C GLU A 355 16.55 -1.52 -4.47
N GLY A 356 15.26 -1.51 -4.13
CA GLY A 356 14.30 -2.55 -4.51
C GLY A 356 13.76 -3.35 -3.33
N THR A 357 13.06 -4.43 -3.65
CA THR A 357 12.31 -5.25 -2.70
C THR A 357 13.24 -6.18 -1.93
N ILE A 358 13.07 -6.26 -0.61
CA ILE A 358 13.76 -7.24 0.23
C ILE A 358 13.20 -8.63 -0.07
N THR A 359 14.06 -9.58 -0.42
CA THR A 359 13.70 -10.97 -0.68
C THR A 359 14.54 -11.90 0.21
N ALA A 360 14.23 -13.19 0.19
CA ALA A 360 15.04 -14.20 0.86
C ALA A 360 16.51 -14.24 0.35
N TYR A 361 16.78 -13.72 -0.85
CA TYR A 361 18.13 -13.67 -1.45
C TYR A 361 18.90 -12.38 -1.13
N THR A 362 18.23 -11.36 -0.58
CA THR A 362 18.88 -10.09 -0.21
C THR A 362 20.11 -10.25 0.69
N PRO A 363 20.12 -11.12 1.72
CA PRO A 363 21.30 -11.32 2.57
C PRO A 363 22.51 -11.86 1.82
N GLU A 364 22.30 -12.78 0.88
CA GLU A 364 23.38 -13.37 0.08
C GLU A 364 23.98 -12.32 -0.85
N ARG A 365 23.14 -11.56 -1.57
CA ARG A 365 23.62 -10.48 -2.46
C ARG A 365 24.33 -9.35 -1.71
N LEU A 366 23.86 -9.02 -0.51
CA LEU A 366 24.56 -8.05 0.33
C LEU A 366 25.95 -8.56 0.71
N ARG A 367 26.07 -9.84 1.07
CA ARG A 367 27.37 -10.46 1.37
C ARG A 367 28.30 -10.42 0.16
N ASP A 368 27.81 -10.82 -1.01
CA ASP A 368 28.59 -10.78 -2.26
C ASP A 368 29.10 -9.36 -2.57
N MET A 369 28.25 -8.34 -2.36
CA MET A 369 28.65 -6.94 -2.51
C MET A 369 29.74 -6.56 -1.49
N LEU A 370 29.56 -6.88 -0.21
CA LEU A 370 30.53 -6.56 0.84
C LEU A 370 31.89 -7.24 0.61
N ASP A 371 31.88 -8.46 0.10
CA ASP A 371 33.09 -9.18 -0.30
C ASP A 371 33.77 -8.49 -1.50
N SER A 372 33.00 -8.03 -2.48
CA SER A 372 33.51 -7.36 -3.69
C SER A 372 34.24 -6.04 -3.40
N ILE A 373 33.88 -5.34 -2.32
CA ILE A 373 34.50 -4.06 -1.96
C ILE A 373 35.76 -4.20 -1.09
N GLY A 374 36.21 -5.44 -0.82
CA GLY A 374 37.53 -5.72 -0.26
C GLY A 374 37.73 -5.21 1.17
N GLY A 375 36.70 -5.29 2.01
CA GLY A 375 36.76 -4.86 3.42
C GLY A 375 36.57 -3.36 3.65
N ARG A 376 36.31 -2.57 2.60
CA ARG A 376 35.92 -1.16 2.75
C ARG A 376 34.59 -1.07 3.50
N ARG A 377 34.49 -0.11 4.43
CA ARG A 377 33.24 0.18 5.13
C ARG A 377 32.54 1.37 4.48
N LEU A 378 31.76 1.09 3.45
CA LEU A 378 30.93 2.10 2.80
C LEU A 378 29.56 2.19 3.49
N PRO A 379 28.96 3.39 3.62
CA PRO A 379 27.60 3.53 4.09
C PRO A 379 26.63 2.88 3.11
N LEU A 380 25.55 2.30 3.64
CA LEU A 380 24.47 1.69 2.89
C LEU A 380 23.32 2.70 2.76
N VAL A 381 23.00 3.10 1.54
CA VAL A 381 21.88 3.99 1.21
C VAL A 381 20.73 3.15 0.67
N VAL A 382 19.63 3.11 1.41
CA VAL A 382 18.52 2.19 1.17
C VAL A 382 17.28 2.96 0.69
N SER A 383 16.67 2.46 -0.39
CA SER A 383 15.29 2.79 -0.75
C SER A 383 14.54 1.50 -1.06
N SER A 384 13.60 1.13 -0.20
CA SER A 384 12.92 -0.16 -0.27
C SER A 384 11.46 -0.07 0.18
N PRO A 385 10.53 -0.68 -0.57
CA PRO A 385 9.14 -0.83 -0.15
C PRO A 385 8.94 -1.91 0.94
N GLY A 386 10.02 -2.49 1.45
CA GLY A 386 10.00 -3.63 2.35
C GLY A 386 10.10 -4.96 1.61
N GLY A 387 9.45 -6.00 2.13
CA GLY A 387 9.46 -7.34 1.56
C GLY A 387 9.61 -8.43 2.62
N ASP A 388 10.46 -9.41 2.34
CA ASP A 388 10.63 -10.62 3.16
C ASP A 388 11.21 -10.29 4.53
N VAL A 389 10.49 -10.65 5.60
CA VAL A 389 10.89 -10.33 6.99
C VAL A 389 12.14 -11.11 7.38
N LEU A 390 12.27 -12.38 6.97
CA LEU A 390 13.46 -13.19 7.26
C LEU A 390 14.70 -12.66 6.54
N GLY A 391 14.56 -12.30 5.27
CA GLY A 391 15.58 -11.62 4.48
C GLY A 391 16.00 -10.30 5.12
N ALA A 392 15.06 -9.49 5.60
CA ALA A 392 15.36 -8.24 6.30
C ALA A 392 16.11 -8.47 7.62
N LEU A 393 15.69 -9.45 8.42
CA LEU A 393 16.35 -9.83 9.69
C LEU A 393 17.78 -10.31 9.43
N ALA A 394 17.99 -11.17 8.43
CA ALA A 394 19.30 -11.71 8.09
C ALA A 394 20.23 -10.65 7.49
N ALA A 395 19.74 -9.83 6.55
CA ALA A 395 20.50 -8.72 5.99
C ALA A 395 20.84 -7.68 7.07
N GLY A 396 19.90 -7.38 7.96
CA GLY A 396 20.11 -6.49 9.10
C GLY A 396 21.18 -6.99 10.08
N ARG A 397 21.26 -8.30 10.34
CA ARG A 397 22.36 -8.89 11.11
C ARG A 397 23.71 -8.74 10.40
N LEU A 398 23.77 -8.94 9.08
CA LEU A 398 24.99 -8.71 8.29
C LEU A 398 25.45 -7.26 8.35
N ILE A 399 24.52 -6.30 8.22
CA ILE A 399 24.78 -4.87 8.35
C ILE A 399 25.41 -4.57 9.72
N ARG A 400 24.84 -5.13 10.79
CA ARG A 400 25.34 -4.94 12.16
C ARG A 400 26.72 -5.55 12.36
N GLU A 401 26.92 -6.78 11.88
CA GLU A 401 28.20 -7.52 11.94
C GLU A 401 29.33 -6.73 11.28
N HIS A 402 29.07 -6.13 10.10
CA HIS A 402 30.03 -5.33 9.35
C HIS A 402 30.12 -3.87 9.83
N LYS A 403 29.30 -3.51 10.83
CA LYS A 403 29.21 -2.16 11.45
C LYS A 403 28.95 -1.07 10.43
N LEU A 404 28.00 -1.28 9.51
CA LEU A 404 27.68 -0.33 8.45
C LEU A 404 26.77 0.80 8.97
N ASP A 405 27.05 2.03 8.52
CA ASP A 405 26.11 3.14 8.61
C ASP A 405 25.00 2.93 7.57
N VAL A 406 23.74 3.15 7.95
CA VAL A 406 22.58 2.99 7.06
C VAL A 406 21.81 4.30 7.00
N ALA A 407 21.48 4.74 5.80
CA ALA A 407 20.64 5.91 5.56
C ALA A 407 19.49 5.58 4.60
N ILE A 408 18.34 6.20 4.82
CA ILE A 408 17.19 6.10 3.90
C ILE A 408 17.23 7.28 2.94
N ALA A 409 17.41 6.99 1.66
CA ALA A 409 17.39 7.93 0.54
C ALA A 409 17.36 7.15 -0.78
N ARG A 410 16.95 7.79 -1.87
CA ARG A 410 17.10 7.23 -3.23
C ARG A 410 18.46 7.60 -3.80
N THR A 411 19.06 6.73 -4.59
CA THR A 411 20.24 7.03 -5.40
C THR A 411 19.82 7.31 -6.84
N ASP A 412 20.10 8.52 -7.31
CA ASP A 412 19.97 8.88 -8.71
C ASP A 412 21.30 8.61 -9.42
N PHE A 413 21.28 7.71 -10.41
CA PHE A 413 22.48 7.33 -11.14
C PHE A 413 22.69 8.27 -12.33
N VAL A 414 23.87 8.89 -12.40
CA VAL A 414 24.20 9.85 -13.47
C VAL A 414 24.85 9.10 -14.62
N GLY A 415 24.23 9.14 -15.80
CA GLY A 415 24.80 8.58 -17.04
C GLY A 415 24.60 7.07 -17.26
N CYS A 416 23.78 6.37 -16.47
CA CYS A 416 23.34 4.99 -16.74
C CYS A 416 21.80 4.98 -16.81
N ASP A 417 21.24 4.43 -17.88
CA ASP A 417 19.85 3.97 -17.91
C ASP A 417 19.83 2.56 -17.31
N LEU A 418 19.30 2.41 -16.09
CA LEU A 418 19.27 1.14 -15.36
C LEU A 418 18.44 0.04 -16.08
N ALA A 419 17.62 0.41 -17.07
CA ALA A 419 16.85 -0.51 -17.90
C ALA A 419 17.65 -1.10 -19.08
N ALA A 420 18.82 -0.55 -19.39
CA ALA A 420 19.71 -1.10 -20.41
C ALA A 420 20.70 -2.10 -19.79
N LEU A 421 20.73 -3.32 -20.33
CA LEU A 421 21.56 -4.45 -19.89
C LEU A 421 23.10 -4.24 -20.04
N ASP A 422 23.57 -3.02 -20.28
CA ASP A 422 25.00 -2.68 -20.35
C ASP A 422 25.59 -2.14 -19.03
N CYS A 423 24.79 -1.98 -17.97
CA CYS A 423 25.33 -1.58 -16.66
C CYS A 423 25.88 -2.80 -15.85
N ALA A 424 26.47 -3.81 -16.50
CA ALA A 424 26.99 -5.02 -15.85
C ALA A 424 28.47 -4.88 -15.46
N ALA A 425 28.71 -4.90 -14.14
CA ALA A 425 29.92 -5.36 -13.45
C ALA A 425 31.30 -5.03 -14.07
N ASP A 426 31.71 -3.77 -13.95
CA ASP A 426 33.14 -3.45 -13.82
C ASP A 426 33.36 -2.79 -12.46
N SER A 427 34.52 -3.07 -11.86
CA SER A 427 34.95 -2.75 -10.49
C SER A 427 35.07 -1.25 -10.17
N GLU A 428 34.41 -0.37 -10.92
CA GLU A 428 34.42 1.07 -10.76
C GLU A 428 33.10 1.56 -10.17
N ALA A 429 33.21 2.45 -9.17
CA ALA A 429 32.06 3.06 -8.52
C ALA A 429 31.28 3.92 -9.53
N ARG A 430 29.97 3.70 -9.65
CA ARG A 430 29.12 4.45 -10.59
C ARG A 430 28.93 5.89 -10.13
N ALA A 431 28.85 6.84 -11.06
CA ALA A 431 28.53 8.22 -10.71
C ALA A 431 27.06 8.32 -10.26
N GLY A 432 26.80 8.97 -9.14
CA GLY A 432 25.43 9.17 -8.65
C GLY A 432 25.28 10.31 -7.65
N LEU A 433 24.04 10.57 -7.26
CA LEU A 433 23.64 11.52 -6.23
C LEU A 433 22.63 10.86 -5.30
N THR A 434 22.62 11.24 -4.03
CA THR A 434 21.59 10.83 -3.08
C THR A 434 20.47 11.87 -3.05
N VAL A 435 19.23 11.39 -2.99
CA VAL A 435 18.01 12.21 -2.96
C VAL A 435 17.21 11.82 -1.72
N ASP A 436 17.22 12.70 -0.72
CA ASP A 436 16.55 12.47 0.57
C ASP A 436 15.01 12.41 0.45
N ALA A 437 14.40 13.23 -0.41
CA ALA A 437 12.93 13.28 -0.54
C ALA A 437 12.27 12.04 -1.14
N ASP A 438 13.03 11.26 -1.92
CA ASP A 438 12.49 10.10 -2.63
C ASP A 438 12.93 8.78 -1.96
N GLY A 439 13.57 8.86 -0.79
CA GLY A 439 13.91 7.70 0.01
C GLY A 439 12.67 7.08 0.63
N VAL A 440 12.43 5.80 0.32
CA VAL A 440 11.32 5.04 0.89
C VAL A 440 11.88 3.93 1.78
N CYS A 441 11.28 3.72 2.95
CA CYS A 441 11.57 2.59 3.80
C CYS A 441 10.28 2.09 4.45
N ASP A 442 9.62 1.15 3.79
CA ASP A 442 8.34 0.62 4.25
C ASP A 442 8.48 -0.77 4.86
N SER A 443 7.59 -1.09 5.81
CA SER A 443 7.40 -2.46 6.32
C SER A 443 8.70 -3.08 6.86
N ALA A 444 9.13 -4.21 6.30
CA ALA A 444 10.36 -4.92 6.65
C ALA A 444 11.65 -4.08 6.43
N CYS A 445 11.61 -2.98 5.66
CA CYS A 445 12.77 -2.10 5.54
C CYS A 445 13.21 -1.50 6.89
N ALA A 446 12.27 -1.20 7.80
CA ALA A 446 12.60 -0.72 9.13
C ALA A 446 13.45 -1.73 9.94
N ILE A 447 13.30 -3.02 9.65
CA ILE A 447 14.12 -4.10 10.24
C ILE A 447 15.53 -4.10 9.67
N LEU A 448 15.68 -3.85 8.37
CA LEU A 448 16.98 -3.70 7.73
C LEU A 448 17.71 -2.46 8.27
N LEU A 449 17.03 -1.31 8.34
CA LEU A 449 17.54 -0.06 8.91
C LEU A 449 18.03 -0.26 10.35
N ALA A 450 17.27 -1.01 11.16
CA ALA A 450 17.62 -1.29 12.55
C ALA A 450 19.01 -1.91 12.73
N GLY A 451 19.50 -2.64 11.73
CA GLY A 451 20.83 -3.26 11.72
C GLY A 451 21.98 -2.26 11.73
N GLY A 452 21.78 -1.04 11.22
CA GLY A 452 22.82 -0.01 11.12
C GLY A 452 23.39 0.43 12.46
N VAL A 453 24.67 0.80 12.47
CA VAL A 453 25.31 1.40 13.66
C VAL A 453 24.99 2.90 13.79
N ARG A 454 24.95 3.62 12.66
CA ARG A 454 24.28 4.93 12.53
C ARG A 454 23.12 4.75 11.57
N ARG A 455 21.97 5.32 11.94
CA ARG A 455 20.68 5.12 11.26
C ARG A 455 20.08 6.49 10.99
N LEU A 456 20.16 6.91 9.73
CA LEU A 456 19.81 8.26 9.29
C LEU A 456 18.56 8.20 8.42
N VAL A 457 17.57 9.01 8.75
CA VAL A 457 16.35 9.17 7.96
C VAL A 457 16.12 10.67 7.91
N GLY A 458 16.27 11.27 6.74
CA GLY A 458 16.05 12.71 6.61
C GLY A 458 14.56 13.05 6.73
N PRO A 459 14.25 14.33 6.98
CA PRO A 459 12.88 14.78 7.24
C PRO A 459 11.95 14.64 6.03
N ARG A 460 12.52 14.48 4.82
CA ARG A 460 11.75 14.26 3.60
C ARG A 460 11.70 12.80 3.17
N ALA A 461 12.52 11.93 3.76
CA ALA A 461 12.46 10.50 3.53
C ALA A 461 11.21 9.92 4.20
N ARG A 462 10.58 8.95 3.54
CA ARG A 462 9.39 8.27 4.06
C ARG A 462 9.79 6.98 4.74
N LEU A 463 9.35 6.81 5.97
CA LEU A 463 9.44 5.55 6.68
C LEU A 463 8.08 5.17 7.26
N SER A 464 7.55 4.02 6.86
CA SER A 464 6.29 3.52 7.39
C SER A 464 6.42 2.13 8.01
N VAL A 465 5.67 1.91 9.08
CA VAL A 465 5.62 0.64 9.80
C VAL A 465 4.19 0.14 9.94
N HIS A 466 4.06 -1.17 10.03
CA HIS A 466 2.83 -1.88 10.37
C HIS A 466 3.20 -3.16 11.15
N SER A 467 2.21 -3.91 11.64
CA SER A 467 2.52 -5.18 12.30
C SER A 467 3.28 -6.09 11.33
N LEU A 468 4.27 -6.84 11.78
CA LEU A 468 4.95 -7.82 10.93
C LEU A 468 4.62 -9.22 11.45
N GLY A 469 4.58 -10.20 10.54
CA GLY A 469 4.62 -11.61 10.96
C GLY A 469 5.91 -11.91 11.73
N MET A 470 5.96 -13.06 12.42
CA MET A 470 7.15 -13.49 13.18
C MET A 470 7.48 -12.55 14.36
N GLU A 471 6.44 -12.22 15.14
CA GLU A 471 6.52 -11.24 16.22
C GLU A 471 7.66 -11.48 17.20
N LYS A 472 7.89 -12.74 17.56
CA LYS A 472 8.91 -13.13 18.53
C LYS A 472 10.31 -12.89 17.95
N GLU A 473 10.53 -13.29 16.72
CA GLU A 473 11.79 -13.14 16.00
C GLU A 473 12.11 -11.67 15.75
N VAL A 474 11.13 -10.88 15.33
CA VAL A 474 11.25 -9.43 15.15
C VAL A 474 11.57 -8.75 16.47
N LYS A 475 10.86 -9.08 17.55
CA LYS A 475 11.12 -8.51 18.87
C LYS A 475 12.53 -8.81 19.36
N THR A 476 12.95 -10.07 19.29
CA THR A 476 14.31 -10.48 19.69
C THR A 476 15.37 -9.78 18.84
N TYR A 477 15.17 -9.67 17.52
CA TYR A 477 16.09 -8.95 16.67
C TYR A 477 16.20 -7.46 17.03
N LEU A 478 15.08 -6.78 17.30
CA LEU A 478 15.12 -5.37 17.69
C LEU A 478 15.87 -5.17 19.01
N GLU A 479 15.70 -6.09 19.97
CA GLU A 479 16.48 -6.12 21.23
C GLU A 479 17.98 -6.33 20.94
N ASP A 480 18.34 -7.28 20.08
CA ASP A 480 19.73 -7.52 19.64
C ASP A 480 20.36 -6.27 18.97
N MET A 481 19.55 -5.48 18.26
CA MET A 481 19.97 -4.25 17.60
C MET A 481 19.97 -3.02 18.52
N ALA A 482 19.68 -3.21 19.82
CA ALA A 482 19.55 -2.18 20.84
C ALA A 482 18.46 -1.13 20.52
N ILE A 483 17.33 -1.58 19.96
CA ILE A 483 16.15 -0.77 19.73
C ILE A 483 15.15 -1.00 20.86
N GLY A 484 14.57 0.10 21.37
CA GLY A 484 13.59 0.02 22.44
C GLY A 484 12.30 -0.68 22.00
N SER A 485 11.59 -1.27 22.96
CA SER A 485 10.29 -1.93 22.73
C SER A 485 9.22 -0.99 22.15
N GLY A 486 9.43 0.33 22.21
CA GLY A 486 8.56 1.34 21.63
C GLY A 486 8.39 1.21 20.12
N LEU A 487 9.41 0.77 19.37
CA LEU A 487 9.27 0.55 17.93
C LEU A 487 8.37 -0.66 17.66
N PHE A 488 8.61 -1.77 18.35
CA PHE A 488 7.79 -2.97 18.24
C PHE A 488 6.33 -2.68 18.62
N ALA A 489 6.09 -1.91 19.68
CA ALA A 489 4.75 -1.46 20.05
C ALA A 489 4.13 -0.55 18.98
N ALA A 490 4.90 0.35 18.35
CA ALA A 490 4.42 1.18 17.25
C ALA A 490 4.03 0.33 16.03
N MET A 491 4.81 -0.70 15.70
CA MET A 491 4.49 -1.67 14.66
C MET A 491 3.20 -2.43 14.99
N GLN A 492 3.06 -2.95 16.20
CA GLN A 492 1.88 -3.73 16.61
C GLN A 492 0.61 -2.89 16.81
N SER A 493 0.75 -1.60 17.09
CA SER A 493 -0.40 -0.68 17.23
C SER A 493 -1.12 -0.40 15.91
N VAL A 494 -0.59 -0.89 14.79
CA VAL A 494 -1.07 -0.65 13.44
C VAL A 494 -1.40 -2.00 12.82
N LEU A 495 -2.66 -2.19 12.43
CA LEU A 495 -3.07 -3.40 11.73
C LEU A 495 -2.19 -3.59 10.49
N TYR A 496 -1.86 -4.84 10.17
CA TYR A 496 -1.11 -5.24 8.97
C TYR A 496 -1.61 -4.59 7.68
N SER A 497 -2.91 -4.28 7.65
CA SER A 497 -3.67 -3.65 6.56
C SER A 497 -3.59 -2.11 6.53
N SER A 498 -2.69 -1.50 7.29
CA SER A 498 -2.57 -0.05 7.45
C SER A 498 -1.11 0.31 7.66
N HIS A 499 -0.68 1.45 7.14
CA HIS A 499 0.69 1.93 7.33
C HIS A 499 0.66 3.13 8.26
N ARG A 500 1.54 3.14 9.26
CA ARG A 500 1.82 4.34 10.04
C ARG A 500 3.16 4.88 9.63
N GLN A 501 3.15 6.05 9.00
CA GLN A 501 4.37 6.80 8.81
C GLN A 501 4.92 7.22 10.18
N LEU A 502 6.22 7.03 10.39
CA LEU A 502 6.90 7.49 11.59
C LEU A 502 7.48 8.87 11.34
N GLU A 503 7.05 9.84 12.14
CA GLU A 503 7.65 11.17 12.15
C GLU A 503 9.09 11.12 12.71
N PRO A 504 9.99 12.03 12.30
CA PRO A 504 11.39 12.05 12.76
C PRO A 504 11.57 11.97 14.28
N ASP A 505 10.79 12.75 15.04
CA ASP A 505 10.84 12.75 16.50
C ASP A 505 10.42 11.40 17.10
N MET A 506 9.45 10.74 16.48
CA MET A 506 9.01 9.41 16.91
C MET A 506 10.10 8.37 16.63
N MET A 507 10.74 8.42 15.46
CA MET A 507 11.84 7.52 15.11
C MET A 507 13.01 7.63 16.09
N LEU A 508 13.35 8.85 16.51
CA LEU A 508 14.35 9.10 17.54
C LEU A 508 13.90 8.56 18.90
N LYS A 509 12.67 8.87 19.31
CA LYS A 509 12.11 8.45 20.59
C LYS A 509 12.08 6.94 20.78
N VAL A 510 11.78 6.18 19.71
CA VAL A 510 11.77 4.71 19.75
C VAL A 510 13.15 4.09 19.49
N GLY A 511 14.16 4.90 19.23
CA GLY A 511 15.54 4.46 18.98
C GLY A 511 15.73 3.79 17.62
N LEU A 512 14.87 4.06 16.63
CA LEU A 512 15.04 3.58 15.26
C LEU A 512 16.12 4.38 14.52
N THR A 513 16.13 5.70 14.67
CA THR A 513 17.21 6.56 14.18
C THR A 513 18.21 6.87 15.29
N THR A 514 19.46 7.12 14.91
CA THR A 514 20.53 7.51 15.88
C THR A 514 20.69 9.02 15.99
N GLY A 515 20.04 9.80 15.13
CA GLY A 515 20.08 11.26 15.11
C GLY A 515 19.17 11.84 14.02
N PRO A 516 18.98 13.18 13.99
CA PRO A 516 18.08 13.85 13.06
C PRO A 516 18.71 14.09 11.68
N GLN A 517 19.94 13.64 11.44
CA GLN A 517 20.65 13.88 10.19
C GLN A 517 20.03 13.10 9.03
N SER A 518 20.06 13.69 7.84
CA SER A 518 19.74 13.04 6.57
C SER A 518 20.93 12.24 6.04
N VAL A 519 20.74 11.58 4.89
CA VAL A 519 21.79 10.91 4.10
C VAL A 519 22.97 11.83 3.75
N ASP A 520 22.78 13.16 3.75
CA ASP A 520 23.82 14.14 3.43
C ASP A 520 24.99 14.08 4.41
N ALA A 521 24.75 13.63 5.65
CA ALA A 521 25.83 13.44 6.63
C ALA A 521 26.77 12.28 6.29
N LEU A 522 26.42 11.43 5.32
CA LEU A 522 27.22 10.28 4.85
C LEU A 522 27.66 10.41 3.40
N THR A 523 26.96 11.20 2.58
CA THR A 523 27.16 11.27 1.12
C THR A 523 27.23 12.69 0.57
N GLY A 524 27.07 13.71 1.41
CA GLY A 524 27.10 15.10 0.99
C GLY A 524 28.46 15.50 0.42
N ALA A 525 28.45 16.40 -0.57
CA ALA A 525 29.66 16.77 -1.30
C ALA A 525 30.76 17.44 -0.43
N THR A 526 30.39 17.95 0.75
CA THR A 526 31.32 18.65 1.64
C THR A 526 31.97 17.74 2.69
N ILE A 527 31.52 16.50 2.86
CA ILE A 527 31.97 15.65 3.98
C ILE A 527 33.44 15.26 3.86
N CYS A 528 33.98 15.19 2.64
CA CYS A 528 35.37 14.80 2.38
C CYS A 528 36.37 15.91 2.72
N GLY A 529 35.90 17.13 2.99
CA GLY A 529 36.72 18.25 3.49
C GLY A 529 36.83 18.30 5.02
N VAL A 530 36.18 17.42 5.76
CA VAL A 530 36.14 17.41 7.24
C VAL A 530 37.34 16.64 7.80
N ILE A 531 37.85 17.03 8.99
CA ILE A 531 38.94 16.36 9.69
C ILE A 531 38.41 15.72 11.00
N PRO A 532 38.62 14.40 11.23
CA PRO A 532 39.28 13.44 10.35
C PRO A 532 38.45 13.13 9.09
N LYS A 533 39.14 12.85 7.99
CA LYS A 533 38.51 12.53 6.70
C LYS A 533 37.69 11.24 6.80
N PRO A 534 36.44 11.21 6.32
CA PRO A 534 35.65 9.98 6.28
C PRO A 534 36.28 8.89 5.41
N ASP A 535 36.21 7.64 5.87
CA ASP A 535 36.78 6.46 5.17
C ASP A 535 36.16 6.20 3.80
N ASN A 536 34.96 6.72 3.54
CA ASN A 536 34.28 6.57 2.28
C ASN A 536 34.66 7.63 1.23
N CYS A 537 35.58 8.55 1.53
CA CYS A 537 36.00 9.58 0.59
C CYS A 537 37.25 9.17 -0.21
N ARG A 538 37.15 9.21 -1.55
CA ARG A 538 38.24 8.75 -2.43
C ARG A 538 38.54 9.71 -3.58
N VAL A 539 39.83 9.98 -3.79
CA VAL A 539 40.32 10.71 -4.97
C VAL A 539 40.16 9.81 -6.21
N ALA A 540 39.60 10.34 -7.31
CA ALA A 540 39.50 9.59 -8.57
C ALA A 540 40.91 9.19 -9.04
N PRO A 541 41.13 7.96 -9.55
CA PRO A 541 42.38 7.63 -10.23
C PRO A 541 42.59 8.63 -11.36
N SER A 542 43.77 9.27 -11.45
CA SER A 542 44.04 10.16 -12.58
C SER A 542 44.03 9.35 -13.89
N PRO A 543 43.51 9.89 -15.00
CA PRO A 543 43.58 9.20 -16.29
C PRO A 543 45.02 8.89 -16.76
N ASN A 544 46.04 9.54 -16.16
CA ASN A 544 47.45 9.27 -16.46
C ASN A 544 48.06 8.09 -15.68
N ALA A 545 47.35 7.49 -14.72
CA ALA A 545 47.90 6.39 -13.92
C ALA A 545 47.95 5.03 -14.67
N GLN A 546 47.28 4.91 -15.82
CA GLN A 546 47.38 3.74 -16.70
C GLN A 546 48.57 3.79 -17.68
N ALA A 547 49.32 4.91 -17.72
CA ALA A 547 50.48 5.06 -18.61
C ALA A 547 51.83 4.68 -17.96
N GLU A 548 51.88 4.39 -16.65
CA GLU A 548 53.13 4.11 -15.91
C GLU A 548 53.16 2.74 -15.22
N ALA A 549 52.43 1.73 -15.73
CA ALA A 549 52.70 0.35 -15.36
C ALA A 549 53.87 -0.18 -16.21
N PRO A 550 55.01 -0.61 -15.61
CA PRO A 550 56.09 -1.20 -16.39
C PRO A 550 55.62 -2.47 -17.06
N ALA A 551 55.92 -2.61 -18.36
CA ALA A 551 55.66 -3.82 -19.12
C ALA A 551 56.27 -5.02 -18.37
N LYS A 552 55.43 -5.96 -17.96
CA LYS A 552 55.88 -7.25 -17.44
C LYS A 552 56.59 -8.00 -18.57
N LEU A 553 57.89 -8.24 -18.40
CA LEU A 553 58.66 -9.24 -19.14
C LEU A 553 58.24 -10.65 -18.74
#